data_AF-A0A840E566-F1
#
_entry.id   AF-A0A840E566-F1
#
_cell.length_a   1.000
_cell.length_b   1.000
_cell.length_c   1.000
_cell.angle_alpha   90.00
_cell.angle_beta   90.00
_cell.angle_gamma   90.00
#
_symmetry.space_group_name_H-M   'P 1'
#
loop_
_entity.id
_entity.type
_entity.pdbx_description
1 polymer ?
#
loop_
_entity_poly.entity_id
_entity_poly.type
_entity_poly.pdbx_seq_one_letter_code
_entity_poly.pdbx_strand_id
1 'polypeptide(L)'
;MLVMLRTTAVLLLTTLASVSGGSCTEDQRIDFSPLERQLMIVWIGTEWNHKSVVTAYNSLAQHSWRQLREKYVSLPLTDREKVVVRMFDLWMTGLNASLDNGQSQTVAMHLQHLRNALQDLRPQYGIDHPADVLYDFIRSWEWVEEISHDQMMCLVEWNEYRDAYERAAEKWQESAALTVGYSDHLFPGLTRYSAQAENARVTLSVALVEFGELIQRADHGLMAVPSEEIRDHFFYYLAVITDYPFAAPAI
;
A
#
# COMPACT_ATOMS: atom_id res chain seq x y z
N MET A 1 34.93 1.32 54.06
CA MET A 1 35.53 2.02 52.89
C MET A 1 35.50 1.09 51.68
N LEU A 2 34.76 1.49 50.64
CA LEU A 2 35.12 1.31 49.22
C LEU A 2 35.02 -0.05 48.49
N VAL A 3 34.08 -0.95 48.81
CA VAL A 3 33.83 -2.13 47.93
C VAL A 3 32.38 -2.39 47.52
N MET A 4 31.36 -1.80 48.15
CA MET A 4 29.94 -2.11 47.82
C MET A 4 29.20 -1.06 46.96
N LEU A 5 29.90 -0.12 46.33
CA LEU A 5 29.29 0.94 45.51
C LEU A 5 29.57 0.85 44.01
N ARG A 6 30.22 -0.23 43.54
CA ARG A 6 30.55 -0.40 42.10
C ARG A 6 29.68 -1.42 41.35
N THR A 7 28.87 -2.22 42.02
CA THR A 7 28.03 -3.25 41.35
C THR A 7 26.60 -2.81 41.07
N THR A 8 26.11 -1.74 41.69
CA THR A 8 24.76 -1.19 41.43
C THR A 8 24.69 -0.24 40.24
N ALA A 9 25.83 0.24 39.72
CA ALA A 9 25.85 1.11 38.53
C ALA A 9 25.77 0.35 37.20
N VAL A 10 26.10 -0.94 37.17
CA VAL A 10 26.07 -1.75 35.93
C VAL A 10 24.69 -2.34 35.66
N LEU A 11 23.88 -2.58 36.69
CA LEU A 11 22.50 -3.08 36.50
C LEU A 11 21.50 -1.99 36.07
N LEU A 12 21.83 -0.70 36.27
CA LEU A 12 20.99 0.42 35.79
C LEU A 12 21.27 0.79 34.32
N LEU A 13 22.40 0.34 33.75
CA LEU A 13 22.75 0.58 32.35
C LEU A 13 22.21 -0.50 31.39
N THR A 14 21.74 -1.64 31.92
CA THR A 14 21.03 -2.66 31.12
C THR A 14 19.51 -2.49 31.11
N THR A 15 18.93 -1.67 32.00
CA THR A 15 17.48 -1.39 31.98
C THR A 15 17.09 -0.15 31.18
N LEU A 16 18.07 0.67 30.76
CA LEU A 16 17.83 1.85 29.91
C LEU A 16 18.00 1.58 28.41
N ALA A 17 18.46 0.38 28.02
CA ALA A 17 18.47 -0.04 26.62
C ALA A 17 17.09 -0.54 26.13
N SER A 18 16.09 -0.59 27.00
CA SER A 18 14.75 -1.14 26.70
C SER A 18 13.66 -0.09 26.51
N VAL A 19 13.99 1.21 26.53
CA VAL A 19 12.97 2.30 26.57
C VAL A 19 13.12 3.31 25.43
N SER A 20 13.99 3.06 24.45
CA SER A 20 14.16 3.94 23.28
C SER A 20 14.12 3.21 21.93
N GLY A 21 13.42 2.09 21.89
CA GLY A 21 13.04 1.42 20.65
C GLY A 21 11.58 1.06 20.75
N GLY A 22 10.69 2.01 20.50
CA GLY A 22 9.28 1.72 20.29
C GLY A 22 9.15 0.92 18.99
N SER A 23 9.54 -0.36 19.01
CA SER A 23 9.13 -1.30 17.98
C SER A 23 7.62 -1.33 18.07
N CYS A 24 6.93 -0.96 17.01
CA CYS A 24 5.51 -1.25 16.92
C CYS A 24 5.32 -2.73 17.20
N THR A 25 4.58 -3.06 18.26
CA THR A 25 4.28 -4.46 18.58
C THR A 25 3.42 -5.03 17.45
N GLU A 26 3.47 -6.34 17.22
CA GLU A 26 2.60 -7.02 16.26
C GLU A 26 1.12 -6.59 16.41
N ASP A 27 0.70 -6.27 17.64
CA ASP A 27 -0.62 -5.73 17.97
C ASP A 27 -0.96 -4.43 17.23
N GLN A 28 0.01 -3.51 17.06
CA GLN A 28 -0.22 -2.26 16.33
C GLN A 28 -0.41 -2.53 14.83
N ARG A 29 0.34 -3.47 14.24
CA ARG A 29 0.13 -3.88 12.84
C ARG A 29 -1.27 -4.48 12.64
N ILE A 30 -1.69 -5.32 13.57
CA ILE A 30 -3.04 -5.93 13.57
C ILE A 30 -4.12 -4.85 13.68
N ASP A 31 -3.93 -3.84 14.52
CA ASP A 31 -4.91 -2.77 14.72
C ASP A 31 -5.12 -1.89 13.46
N PHE A 32 -4.06 -1.61 12.69
CA PHE A 32 -4.15 -0.80 11.48
C PHE A 32 -4.64 -1.58 10.25
N SER A 33 -4.52 -2.92 10.27
CA SER A 33 -4.90 -3.79 9.14
C SER A 33 -6.34 -3.55 8.63
N PRO A 34 -7.38 -3.41 9.50
CA PRO A 34 -8.73 -3.12 9.03
C PRO A 34 -8.85 -1.79 8.29
N LEU A 35 -8.23 -0.72 8.80
CA LEU A 35 -8.27 0.60 8.18
C LEU A 35 -7.63 0.56 6.79
N GLU A 36 -6.42 0.00 6.69
CA GLU A 36 -5.71 -0.06 5.41
C GLU A 36 -6.43 -0.94 4.39
N ARG A 37 -6.93 -2.11 4.81
CA ARG A 37 -7.76 -2.96 3.94
C ARG A 37 -8.96 -2.19 3.41
N GLN A 38 -9.66 -1.44 4.26
CA GLN A 38 -10.82 -0.65 3.85
C GLN A 38 -10.41 0.46 2.87
N LEU A 39 -9.30 1.16 3.10
CA LEU A 39 -8.77 2.16 2.16
C LEU A 39 -8.37 1.55 0.81
N MET A 40 -7.79 0.36 0.78
CA MET A 40 -7.50 -0.38 -0.47
C MET A 40 -8.79 -0.74 -1.21
N ILE A 41 -9.85 -1.17 -0.49
CA ILE A 41 -11.15 -1.45 -1.11
C ILE A 41 -11.82 -0.18 -1.65
N VAL A 42 -11.72 0.95 -0.94
CA VAL A 42 -12.17 2.25 -1.44
C VAL A 42 -11.42 2.63 -2.71
N TRP A 43 -10.11 2.38 -2.75
CA TRP A 43 -9.29 2.64 -3.92
C TRP A 43 -9.73 1.79 -5.11
N ILE A 44 -9.78 0.46 -4.97
CA ILE A 44 -10.27 -0.46 -6.02
C ILE A 44 -11.66 -0.04 -6.50
N GLY A 45 -12.57 0.27 -5.56
CA GLY A 45 -13.92 0.68 -5.90
C GLY A 45 -13.99 2.03 -6.64
N THR A 46 -13.03 2.93 -6.42
CA THR A 46 -12.94 4.20 -7.14
C THR A 46 -12.50 3.96 -8.58
N GLU A 47 -11.47 3.13 -8.78
CA GLU A 47 -10.99 2.75 -10.12
C GLU A 47 -12.08 2.07 -10.94
N TRP A 48 -12.82 1.13 -10.35
CA TRP A 48 -13.91 0.42 -11.00
C TRP A 48 -15.27 1.15 -10.96
N ASN A 49 -15.31 2.38 -10.42
CA ASN A 49 -16.53 3.19 -10.32
C ASN A 49 -17.70 2.49 -9.58
N HIS A 50 -17.40 1.64 -8.60
CA HIS A 50 -18.35 0.92 -7.75
C HIS A 50 -18.80 1.78 -6.55
N LYS A 51 -19.59 2.82 -6.81
CA LYS A 51 -19.99 3.84 -5.83
C LYS A 51 -20.52 3.28 -4.50
N SER A 52 -21.37 2.24 -4.54
CA SER A 52 -21.93 1.64 -3.32
C SER A 52 -20.86 1.01 -2.42
N VAL A 53 -19.87 0.33 -3.00
CA VAL A 53 -18.74 -0.24 -2.26
C VAL A 53 -17.87 0.86 -1.70
N VAL A 54 -17.56 1.87 -2.51
CA VAL A 54 -16.76 3.03 -2.09
C VAL A 54 -17.38 3.71 -0.87
N THR A 55 -18.68 4.01 -0.89
CA THR A 55 -19.38 4.65 0.25
C THR A 55 -19.38 3.75 1.49
N ALA A 56 -19.67 2.46 1.33
CA ALA A 56 -19.73 1.52 2.45
C ALA A 56 -18.36 1.36 3.13
N TYR A 57 -17.30 1.14 2.34
CA TYR A 57 -15.96 0.92 2.88
C TYR A 57 -15.27 2.20 3.33
N ASN A 58 -15.57 3.37 2.74
CA ASN A 58 -15.14 4.64 3.32
C ASN A 58 -15.77 4.84 4.70
N SER A 59 -17.06 4.54 4.88
CA SER A 59 -17.71 4.64 6.19
C SER A 59 -17.03 3.74 7.24
N LEU A 60 -16.63 2.53 6.84
CA LEU A 60 -15.84 1.63 7.69
C LEU A 60 -14.46 2.22 7.98
N ALA A 61 -13.75 2.75 6.97
CA ALA A 61 -12.43 3.38 7.13
C ALA A 61 -12.48 4.55 8.13
N GLN A 62 -13.47 5.42 8.02
CA GLN A 62 -13.70 6.52 8.97
C GLN A 62 -13.98 6.00 10.39
N HIS A 63 -14.69 4.87 10.52
CA HIS A 63 -14.93 4.26 11.82
C HIS A 63 -13.66 3.65 12.42
N SER A 64 -12.91 2.86 11.66
CA SER A 64 -11.65 2.26 12.09
C SER A 64 -10.62 3.33 12.45
N TRP A 65 -10.52 4.41 11.68
CA TRP A 65 -9.63 5.53 12.04
C TRP A 65 -10.01 6.20 13.36
N ARG A 66 -11.31 6.47 13.59
CA ARG A 66 -11.76 7.04 14.88
C ARG A 66 -11.41 6.14 16.06
N GLN A 67 -11.62 4.83 15.93
CA GLN A 67 -11.26 3.87 16.97
C GLN A 67 -9.75 3.85 17.26
N LEU A 68 -8.92 3.86 16.21
CA LEU A 68 -7.47 3.97 16.36
C LEU A 68 -7.08 5.27 17.06
N ARG A 69 -7.69 6.40 16.68
CA ARG A 69 -7.44 7.70 17.31
C ARG A 69 -7.79 7.70 18.79
N GLU A 70 -8.93 7.15 19.16
CA GLU A 70 -9.34 7.02 20.56
C GLU A 70 -8.41 6.09 21.35
N LYS A 71 -8.05 4.93 20.78
CA LYS A 71 -7.16 3.95 21.41
C LYS A 71 -5.77 4.53 21.70
N TYR A 72 -5.25 5.34 20.77
CA TYR A 72 -3.89 5.85 20.82
C TYR A 72 -3.78 7.32 21.27
N VAL A 73 -4.88 7.95 21.68
CA VAL A 73 -4.91 9.37 22.07
C VAL A 73 -4.00 9.71 23.26
N SER A 74 -3.84 8.75 24.17
CA SER A 74 -3.06 8.91 25.40
C SER A 74 -1.58 8.55 25.25
N LEU A 75 -1.17 8.03 24.08
CA LEU A 75 0.23 7.72 23.84
C LEU A 75 1.05 9.02 23.72
N PRO A 76 2.25 9.06 24.33
CA PRO A 76 3.14 10.19 24.16
C PRO A 76 3.72 10.19 22.74
N LEU A 77 3.09 10.95 21.84
CA LEU A 77 3.56 11.14 20.47
C LEU A 77 4.66 12.20 20.38
N THR A 78 5.66 11.97 19.54
CA THR A 78 6.62 12.99 19.10
C THR A 78 5.92 14.08 18.28
N ASP A 79 6.54 15.25 18.12
CA ASP A 79 5.93 16.33 17.33
C ASP A 79 5.76 15.96 15.85
N ARG A 80 6.68 15.14 15.31
CA ARG A 80 6.55 14.59 13.96
C ARG A 80 5.33 13.67 13.84
N GLU A 81 5.15 12.76 14.78
CA GLU A 81 4.00 11.85 14.81
C GLU A 81 2.68 12.61 14.92
N LYS A 82 2.62 13.64 15.78
CA LYS A 82 1.44 14.52 15.87
C LYS A 82 1.10 15.17 14.54
N VAL A 83 2.11 15.60 13.77
CA VAL A 83 1.88 16.18 12.44
C VAL A 83 1.32 15.13 11.49
N VAL A 84 1.90 13.93 11.42
CA VAL A 84 1.38 12.88 10.52
C VAL A 84 -0.05 12.50 10.88
N VAL A 85 -0.34 12.34 12.18
CA VAL A 85 -1.71 12.05 12.64
C VAL A 85 -2.69 13.16 12.26
N ARG A 86 -2.32 14.45 12.37
CA ARG A 86 -3.16 15.57 11.92
C ARG A 86 -3.36 15.58 10.41
N MET A 87 -2.34 15.23 9.63
CA MET A 87 -2.46 15.12 8.18
C MET A 87 -3.36 13.95 7.80
N PHE A 88 -3.26 12.83 8.51
CA PHE A 88 -4.17 11.70 8.35
C PHE A 88 -5.62 12.09 8.66
N ASP A 89 -5.87 12.83 9.76
CA ASP A 89 -7.20 13.39 10.08
C ASP A 89 -7.73 14.29 8.94
N LEU A 90 -6.88 15.15 8.37
CA LEU A 90 -7.21 16.03 7.25
C LEU A 90 -7.57 15.23 5.99
N TRP A 91 -6.76 14.25 5.61
CA TRP A 91 -7.01 13.47 4.39
C TRP A 91 -8.18 12.50 4.53
N MET A 92 -8.42 11.93 5.72
CA MET A 92 -9.64 11.15 5.98
C MET A 92 -10.89 12.02 5.83
N THR A 93 -10.87 13.24 6.38
CA THR A 93 -11.98 14.20 6.24
C THR A 93 -12.16 14.63 4.78
N GLY A 94 -11.05 14.92 4.09
CA GLY A 94 -11.03 15.29 2.68
C GLY A 94 -11.57 14.18 1.78
N LEU A 95 -11.15 12.93 2.01
CA LEU A 95 -11.65 11.75 1.30
C LEU A 95 -13.18 11.66 1.40
N ASN A 96 -13.73 11.79 2.60
CA ASN A 96 -15.18 11.74 2.80
C ASN A 96 -15.88 12.86 2.03
N ALA A 97 -15.39 14.10 2.15
CA ALA A 97 -15.97 15.24 1.45
C ALA A 97 -15.87 15.12 -0.09
N SER A 98 -14.76 14.60 -0.61
CA SER A 98 -14.57 14.39 -2.05
C SER A 98 -15.51 13.32 -2.59
N LEU A 99 -15.79 12.26 -1.81
CA LEU A 99 -16.78 11.24 -2.16
C LEU A 99 -18.19 11.81 -2.20
N ASP A 100 -18.59 12.59 -1.19
CA ASP A 100 -19.92 13.23 -1.14
C ASP A 100 -20.14 14.18 -2.33
N ASN A 101 -19.08 14.83 -2.80
CA ASN A 101 -19.11 15.76 -3.93
C ASN A 101 -18.82 15.09 -5.30
N GLY A 102 -18.57 13.78 -5.35
CA GLY A 102 -18.29 13.06 -6.60
C GLY A 102 -16.98 13.46 -7.31
N GLN A 103 -15.98 13.95 -6.57
CA GLN A 103 -14.71 14.44 -7.11
C GLN A 103 -13.66 13.31 -7.20
N SER A 104 -13.74 12.45 -8.22
CA SER A 104 -12.90 11.24 -8.34
C SER A 104 -11.40 11.51 -8.30
N GLN A 105 -10.91 12.57 -8.95
CA GLN A 105 -9.49 12.94 -8.91
C GLN A 105 -9.02 13.30 -7.50
N THR A 106 -9.83 14.07 -6.76
CA THR A 106 -9.53 14.45 -5.37
C THR A 106 -9.60 13.24 -4.43
N VAL A 107 -10.49 12.27 -4.70
CA VAL A 107 -10.54 10.98 -3.99
C VAL A 107 -9.22 10.23 -4.16
N ALA A 108 -8.75 10.06 -5.39
CA ALA A 108 -7.49 9.38 -5.68
C ALA A 108 -6.30 10.06 -4.99
N MET A 109 -6.23 11.39 -5.02
CA MET A 109 -5.21 12.18 -4.33
C MET A 109 -5.23 11.95 -2.81
N HIS A 110 -6.40 11.99 -2.18
CA HIS A 110 -6.49 11.73 -0.73
C HIS A 110 -6.09 10.31 -0.36
N LEU A 111 -6.50 9.31 -1.15
CA LEU A 111 -6.06 7.93 -0.96
C LEU A 111 -4.55 7.78 -1.10
N GLN A 112 -3.94 8.42 -2.10
CA GLN A 112 -2.49 8.43 -2.27
C GLN A 112 -1.78 9.05 -1.07
N HIS A 113 -2.24 10.19 -0.57
CA HIS A 113 -1.66 10.81 0.62
C HIS A 113 -1.76 9.92 1.86
N LEU A 114 -2.90 9.24 2.07
CA LEU A 114 -3.08 8.30 3.18
C LEU A 114 -2.10 7.12 3.08
N ARG A 115 -1.91 6.55 1.88
CA ARG A 115 -0.93 5.47 1.64
C ARG A 115 0.51 5.93 1.89
N ASN A 116 0.90 7.08 1.34
CA ASN A 116 2.25 7.63 1.51
C ASN A 116 2.55 7.87 2.99
N ALA A 117 1.58 8.37 3.76
CA ALA A 117 1.77 8.60 5.19
C ALA A 117 1.97 7.30 5.98
N LEU A 118 1.30 6.21 5.59
CA LEU A 118 1.54 4.89 6.17
C LEU A 118 2.96 4.39 5.83
N GLN A 119 3.35 4.47 4.54
CA GLN A 119 4.68 4.08 4.07
C GLN A 119 5.81 4.91 4.70
N ASP A 120 5.59 6.20 4.96
CA ASP A 120 6.59 7.07 5.58
C ASP A 120 6.79 6.78 7.08
N LEU A 121 5.71 6.39 7.77
CA LEU A 121 5.75 6.11 9.21
C LEU A 121 6.38 4.75 9.52
N ARG A 122 6.00 3.70 8.78
CA ARG A 122 6.37 2.31 9.07
C ARG A 122 7.88 2.05 9.22
N PRO A 123 8.76 2.53 8.32
CA PRO A 123 10.20 2.31 8.42
C PRO A 123 10.82 2.94 9.67
N GLN A 124 10.25 4.04 10.17
CA GLN A 124 10.75 4.70 11.40
C GLN A 124 10.60 3.81 12.63
N TYR A 125 9.70 2.83 12.57
CA TYR A 125 9.49 1.83 13.61
C TYR A 125 10.04 0.45 13.23
N GLY A 126 10.82 0.35 12.14
CA GLY A 126 11.37 -0.90 11.63
C GLY A 126 10.31 -1.88 11.13
N ILE A 127 9.14 -1.39 10.70
CA ILE A 127 8.06 -2.23 10.18
C ILE A 127 8.29 -2.45 8.69
N ASP A 128 8.52 -3.70 8.30
CA ASP A 128 8.39 -4.15 6.93
C ASP A 128 6.93 -4.60 6.69
N HIS A 129 6.21 -3.85 5.85
CA HIS A 129 4.78 -4.02 5.67
C HIS A 129 4.45 -4.47 4.24
N PRO A 130 3.66 -5.54 4.07
CA PRO A 130 3.45 -6.16 2.75
C PRO A 130 2.64 -5.28 1.79
N ALA A 131 1.85 -4.34 2.30
CA ALA A 131 1.17 -3.36 1.45
C ALA A 131 2.15 -2.37 0.82
N ASP A 132 3.30 -2.11 1.46
CA ASP A 132 4.25 -1.10 0.99
C ASP A 132 4.89 -1.55 -0.33
N VAL A 133 5.22 -2.83 -0.49
CA VAL A 133 5.73 -3.35 -1.77
C VAL A 133 4.70 -3.29 -2.90
N LEU A 134 3.41 -3.46 -2.58
CA LEU A 134 2.33 -3.31 -3.56
C LEU A 134 2.16 -1.85 -3.98
N TYR A 135 2.30 -0.92 -3.03
CA TYR A 135 2.28 0.52 -3.28
C TYR A 135 3.51 1.00 -4.05
N ASP A 136 4.67 0.37 -3.82
CA ASP A 136 5.89 0.66 -4.57
C ASP A 136 5.80 0.17 -6.01
N PHE A 137 5.22 -1.02 -6.23
CA PHE A 137 4.95 -1.52 -7.58
C PHE A 137 4.07 -0.55 -8.37
N ILE A 138 2.86 -0.25 -7.88
CA ILE A 138 1.89 0.56 -8.63
C ILE A 138 2.38 1.99 -8.84
N ARG A 139 3.06 2.60 -7.87
CA ARG A 139 3.69 3.92 -8.04
C ARG A 139 4.76 3.90 -9.13
N SER A 140 5.54 2.83 -9.21
CA SER A 140 6.53 2.66 -10.28
C SER A 140 5.85 2.42 -11.63
N TRP A 141 4.73 1.69 -11.64
CA TRP A 141 3.95 1.40 -12.84
C TRP A 141 3.21 2.63 -13.38
N GLU A 142 2.68 3.51 -12.53
CA GLU A 142 2.04 4.77 -12.94
C GLU A 142 2.97 5.61 -13.83
N TRP A 143 4.29 5.58 -13.57
CA TRP A 143 5.28 6.23 -14.42
C TRP A 143 5.49 5.52 -15.77
N VAL A 144 5.48 4.18 -15.77
CA VAL A 144 5.52 3.37 -17.00
C VAL A 144 4.29 3.67 -17.85
N GLU A 145 3.10 3.71 -17.24
CA GLU A 145 1.84 4.05 -17.87
C GLU A 145 1.88 5.47 -18.45
N GLU A 146 2.37 6.47 -17.71
CA GLU A 146 2.51 7.85 -18.20
C GLU A 146 3.39 7.91 -19.46
N ILE A 147 4.55 7.24 -19.44
CA ILE A 147 5.43 7.13 -20.61
C ILE A 147 4.74 6.39 -21.77
N SER A 148 4.01 5.32 -21.48
CA SER A 148 3.29 4.51 -22.48
C SER A 148 2.26 5.31 -23.27
N HIS A 149 1.71 6.35 -22.66
CA HIS A 149 0.77 7.28 -23.28
C HIS A 149 1.45 8.39 -24.09
N ASP A 150 2.76 8.62 -23.90
CA ASP A 150 3.55 9.54 -24.71
C ASP A 150 4.02 8.85 -26.01
N GLN A 151 3.11 8.74 -26.98
CA GLN A 151 3.36 8.08 -28.27
C GLN A 151 4.54 8.68 -29.07
N MET A 152 4.89 9.94 -28.78
CA MET A 152 5.99 10.63 -29.45
C MET A 152 7.30 10.53 -28.64
N MET A 153 7.26 9.95 -27.44
CA MET A 153 8.32 9.99 -26.43
C MET A 153 8.96 11.37 -26.31
N CYS A 154 8.10 12.40 -26.22
CA CYS A 154 8.55 13.78 -26.03
C CYS A 154 9.26 13.98 -24.69
N LEU A 155 8.93 13.15 -23.70
CA LEU A 155 9.33 13.34 -22.31
C LEU A 155 10.54 12.49 -21.90
N VAL A 156 10.77 11.34 -22.52
CA VAL A 156 11.77 10.36 -22.08
C VAL A 156 12.45 9.63 -23.23
N GLU A 157 13.69 9.17 -23.01
CA GLU A 157 14.40 8.30 -23.94
C GLU A 157 14.00 6.81 -23.75
N TRP A 158 14.25 5.96 -24.76
CA TRP A 158 13.82 4.54 -24.71
C TRP A 158 14.50 3.73 -23.61
N ASN A 159 15.75 4.04 -23.30
CA ASN A 159 16.47 3.51 -22.15
C ASN A 159 15.81 3.92 -20.83
N GLU A 160 15.39 5.17 -20.68
CA GLU A 160 14.68 5.63 -19.46
C GLU A 160 13.34 4.92 -19.28
N TYR A 161 12.65 4.65 -20.38
CA TYR A 161 11.41 3.86 -20.38
C TYR A 161 11.67 2.40 -19.97
N ARG A 162 12.71 1.77 -20.53
CA ARG A 162 13.15 0.43 -20.13
C ARG A 162 13.51 0.38 -18.65
N ASP A 163 14.28 1.34 -18.17
CA ASP A 163 14.69 1.42 -16.76
C ASP A 163 13.46 1.61 -15.85
N ALA A 164 12.46 2.38 -16.29
CA ALA A 164 11.20 2.52 -15.57
C ALA A 164 10.44 1.19 -15.47
N TYR A 165 10.32 0.46 -16.59
CA TYR A 165 9.72 -0.87 -16.62
C TYR A 165 10.48 -1.86 -15.72
N GLU A 166 11.81 -1.92 -15.83
CA GLU A 166 12.64 -2.85 -15.04
C GLU A 166 12.49 -2.58 -13.53
N ARG A 167 12.46 -1.31 -13.12
CA ARG A 167 12.17 -0.93 -11.73
C ARG A 167 10.79 -1.41 -11.28
N ALA A 168 9.75 -1.21 -12.09
CA ALA A 168 8.41 -1.65 -11.72
C ALA A 168 8.33 -3.19 -11.66
N ALA A 169 8.92 -3.90 -12.63
CA ALA A 169 8.97 -5.36 -12.64
C ALA A 169 9.73 -5.93 -11.43
N GLU A 170 10.83 -5.30 -11.00
CA GLU A 170 11.55 -5.67 -9.78
C GLU A 170 10.65 -5.53 -8.54
N LYS A 171 9.91 -4.42 -8.41
CA LYS A 171 8.94 -4.23 -7.33
C LYS A 171 7.81 -5.26 -7.33
N TRP A 172 7.35 -5.67 -8.52
CA TRP A 172 6.41 -6.78 -8.60
C TRP A 172 7.04 -8.09 -8.10
N GLN A 173 8.27 -8.41 -8.51
CA GLN A 173 8.96 -9.63 -8.05
C GLN A 173 9.18 -9.64 -6.54
N GLU A 174 9.56 -8.51 -5.94
CA GLU A 174 9.62 -8.34 -4.48
C GLU A 174 8.27 -8.68 -3.83
N SER A 175 7.17 -8.15 -4.38
CA SER A 175 5.82 -8.39 -3.86
C SER A 175 5.34 -9.84 -4.06
N ALA A 176 5.69 -10.47 -5.17
CA ALA A 176 5.32 -11.84 -5.49
C ALA A 176 6.10 -12.87 -4.67
N ALA A 177 7.30 -12.50 -4.18
CA ALA A 177 8.11 -13.32 -3.29
C ALA A 177 7.60 -13.31 -1.82
N LEU A 178 6.72 -12.39 -1.46
CA LEU A 178 6.11 -12.35 -0.13
C LEU A 178 5.13 -13.52 0.04
N THR A 179 5.63 -14.65 0.57
CA THR A 179 4.80 -15.80 0.93
C THR A 179 4.00 -15.58 2.22
N VAL A 180 2.82 -16.20 2.26
CA VAL A 180 1.76 -16.17 3.28
C VAL A 180 2.28 -16.24 4.72
N GLY A 181 2.51 -15.07 5.32
CA GLY A 181 2.70 -14.88 6.77
C GLY A 181 2.06 -13.59 7.29
N TYR A 182 1.34 -12.86 6.43
CA TYR A 182 0.71 -11.60 6.76
C TYR A 182 -0.74 -11.81 7.20
N SER A 183 -1.19 -10.97 8.14
CA SER A 183 -2.40 -11.23 8.93
C SER A 183 -3.62 -11.50 8.04
N ASP A 184 -4.42 -12.49 8.45
CA ASP A 184 -5.76 -12.77 7.88
C ASP A 184 -6.68 -11.53 7.87
N HIS A 185 -6.27 -10.43 8.52
CA HIS A 185 -7.02 -9.18 8.60
C HIS A 185 -6.76 -8.22 7.43
N LEU A 186 -5.53 -8.15 6.92
CA LEU A 186 -5.18 -7.23 5.83
C LEU A 186 -5.46 -7.86 4.46
N PHE A 187 -4.99 -9.10 4.24
CA PHE A 187 -5.13 -9.83 2.98
C PHE A 187 -5.84 -11.18 3.16
N PRO A 188 -7.10 -11.19 3.65
CA PRO A 188 -7.85 -12.42 3.88
C PRO A 188 -7.99 -13.31 2.64
N GLY A 189 -7.93 -12.73 1.44
CA GLY A 189 -8.07 -13.45 0.18
C GLY A 189 -6.90 -14.38 -0.14
N LEU A 190 -5.70 -14.12 0.40
CA LEU A 190 -4.56 -15.04 0.24
C LEU A 190 -4.84 -16.41 0.86
N THR A 191 -5.61 -16.44 1.96
CA THR A 191 -6.03 -17.68 2.62
C THR A 191 -7.36 -18.20 2.05
N ARG A 192 -8.38 -17.34 1.93
CA ARG A 192 -9.75 -17.73 1.54
C ARG A 192 -9.90 -18.09 0.06
N TYR A 193 -9.17 -17.40 -0.80
CA TYR A 193 -9.24 -17.51 -2.26
C TYR A 193 -7.84 -17.78 -2.84
N SER A 194 -7.06 -18.63 -2.17
CA SER A 194 -5.65 -18.87 -2.49
C SER A 194 -5.41 -19.24 -3.96
N ALA A 195 -6.29 -20.08 -4.54
CA ALA A 195 -6.19 -20.46 -5.95
C ALA A 195 -6.43 -19.28 -6.90
N GLN A 196 -7.44 -18.44 -6.61
CA GLN A 196 -7.71 -17.24 -7.40
C GLN A 196 -6.62 -16.19 -7.23
N ALA A 197 -6.11 -16.01 -6.00
CA ALA A 197 -5.02 -15.09 -5.70
C ALA A 197 -3.75 -15.48 -6.47
N GLU A 198 -3.42 -16.77 -6.47
CA GLU A 198 -2.29 -17.29 -7.24
C GLU A 198 -2.50 -17.14 -8.75
N ASN A 199 -3.70 -17.43 -9.26
CA ASN A 199 -4.00 -17.22 -10.68
C ASN A 199 -3.87 -15.75 -11.10
N ALA A 200 -4.41 -14.81 -10.30
CA ALA A 200 -4.30 -13.39 -10.55
C ALA A 200 -2.83 -12.92 -10.52
N ARG A 201 -2.04 -13.43 -9.55
CA ARG A 201 -0.60 -13.16 -9.46
C ARG A 201 0.16 -13.67 -10.69
N VAL A 202 -0.12 -14.89 -11.14
CA VAL A 202 0.50 -15.46 -12.35
C VAL A 202 0.11 -14.66 -13.58
N THR A 203 -1.17 -14.29 -13.72
CA THR A 203 -1.67 -13.49 -14.86
C THR A 203 -0.93 -12.17 -14.98
N LEU A 204 -0.83 -11.41 -13.88
CA LEU A 204 -0.05 -10.16 -13.85
C LEU A 204 1.43 -10.40 -14.18
N SER A 205 2.02 -11.47 -13.64
CA SER A 205 3.44 -11.80 -13.91
C SER A 205 3.69 -12.11 -15.39
N VAL A 206 2.78 -12.85 -16.04
CA VAL A 206 2.87 -13.16 -17.48
C VAL A 206 2.72 -11.89 -18.30
N ALA A 207 1.71 -11.07 -18.00
CA ALA A 207 1.49 -9.82 -18.72
C ALA A 207 2.71 -8.88 -18.61
N LEU A 208 3.35 -8.80 -17.43
CA LEU A 208 4.59 -8.01 -17.27
C LEU A 208 5.72 -8.52 -18.17
N VAL A 209 5.89 -9.84 -18.29
CA VAL A 209 6.90 -10.43 -19.19
C VAL A 209 6.60 -10.08 -20.65
N GLU A 210 5.34 -10.21 -21.06
CA GLU A 210 4.90 -9.86 -22.41
C GLU A 210 5.12 -8.37 -22.71
N PHE A 211 4.82 -7.49 -21.75
CA PHE A 211 5.12 -6.07 -21.84
C PHE A 211 6.63 -5.80 -21.99
N GLY A 212 7.46 -6.51 -21.23
CA GLY A 212 8.91 -6.45 -21.34
C GLY A 212 9.42 -6.85 -22.73
N GLU A 213 8.79 -7.83 -23.39
CA GLU A 213 9.12 -8.17 -24.78
C GLU A 213 8.77 -7.04 -25.75
N LEU A 214 7.66 -6.33 -25.53
CA LEU A 214 7.31 -5.15 -26.31
C LEU A 214 8.36 -4.04 -26.12
N ILE A 215 8.82 -3.82 -24.88
CA ILE A 215 9.90 -2.86 -24.55
C ILE A 215 11.22 -3.25 -25.26
N GLN A 216 11.49 -4.54 -25.43
CA GLN A 216 12.69 -4.98 -26.14
C GLN A 216 12.59 -4.75 -27.65
N ARG A 217 11.39 -4.84 -28.23
CA ARG A 217 11.15 -4.65 -29.68
C ARG A 217 11.20 -3.20 -30.14
N ALA A 218 11.20 -2.23 -29.22
CA ALA A 218 11.24 -0.79 -29.55
C ALA A 218 10.06 -0.31 -30.43
N ASP A 219 8.86 -0.88 -30.22
CA ASP A 219 7.66 -0.46 -30.93
C ASP A 219 6.94 0.65 -30.16
N HIS A 220 7.04 1.88 -30.67
CA HIS A 220 6.44 3.08 -30.06
C HIS A 220 4.91 3.15 -30.17
N GLY A 221 4.29 2.36 -31.07
CA GLY A 221 2.90 2.60 -31.48
C GLY A 221 1.83 2.03 -30.57
N LEU A 222 2.16 1.07 -29.70
CA LEU A 222 1.17 0.15 -29.12
C LEU A 222 1.31 -0.07 -27.60
N MET A 223 1.98 0.82 -26.86
CA MET A 223 2.30 0.56 -25.46
C MET A 223 1.21 0.98 -24.46
N ALA A 224 0.34 1.94 -24.80
CA ALA A 224 -0.71 2.42 -23.91
C ALA A 224 -1.67 1.30 -23.47
N VAL A 225 -2.25 0.56 -24.42
CA VAL A 225 -3.24 -0.50 -24.12
C VAL A 225 -2.64 -1.63 -23.26
N PRO A 226 -1.47 -2.22 -23.61
CA PRO A 226 -0.80 -3.18 -22.73
C PRO A 226 -0.47 -2.61 -21.36
N SER A 227 -0.15 -1.30 -21.24
CA SER A 227 0.14 -0.69 -19.94
C SER A 227 -1.09 -0.58 -19.05
N GLU A 228 -2.25 -0.29 -19.63
CA GLU A 228 -3.56 -0.29 -18.96
C GLU A 228 -3.97 -1.70 -18.52
N GLU A 229 -3.72 -2.72 -19.36
CA GLU A 229 -4.00 -4.13 -19.03
C GLU A 229 -3.21 -4.59 -17.79
N ILE A 230 -1.96 -4.16 -17.63
CA ILE A 230 -1.16 -4.46 -16.43
C ILE A 230 -1.78 -3.82 -15.18
N ARG A 231 -2.23 -2.57 -15.29
CA ARG A 231 -2.93 -1.88 -14.20
C ARG A 231 -4.22 -2.61 -13.83
N ASP A 232 -4.99 -3.06 -14.81
CA ASP A 232 -6.21 -3.84 -14.59
C ASP A 232 -5.92 -5.17 -13.89
N HIS A 233 -4.91 -5.90 -14.34
CA HIS A 233 -4.47 -7.14 -13.68
C HIS A 233 -3.99 -6.91 -12.24
N PHE A 234 -3.31 -5.79 -11.97
CA PHE A 234 -2.93 -5.40 -10.62
C PHE A 234 -4.14 -5.11 -9.73
N PHE A 235 -5.10 -4.30 -10.20
CA PHE A 235 -6.31 -4.03 -9.42
C PHE A 235 -7.14 -5.29 -9.21
N TYR A 236 -7.19 -6.20 -10.20
CA TYR A 236 -7.83 -7.50 -10.03
C TYR A 236 -7.14 -8.34 -8.94
N TYR A 237 -5.80 -8.43 -8.97
CA TYR A 237 -5.03 -9.11 -7.92
C TYR A 237 -5.28 -8.50 -6.54
N LEU A 238 -5.22 -7.17 -6.41
CA LEU A 238 -5.54 -6.46 -5.17
C LEU A 238 -6.95 -6.78 -4.68
N ALA A 239 -7.93 -6.82 -5.58
CA ALA A 239 -9.31 -7.10 -5.25
C ALA A 239 -9.50 -8.53 -4.73
N VAL A 240 -8.80 -9.51 -5.30
CA VAL A 240 -8.82 -10.89 -4.81
C VAL A 240 -8.19 -10.98 -3.41
N ILE A 241 -6.97 -10.47 -3.22
CA ILE A 241 -6.26 -10.62 -1.93
C ILE A 241 -6.92 -9.83 -0.79
N THR A 242 -7.59 -8.72 -1.09
CA THR A 242 -8.32 -7.93 -0.10
C THR A 242 -9.73 -8.46 0.16
N ASP A 243 -10.19 -9.53 -0.50
CA ASP A 243 -11.57 -10.03 -0.38
C ASP A 243 -12.59 -8.92 -0.71
N TYR A 244 -12.43 -8.33 -1.90
CA TYR A 244 -13.30 -7.30 -2.42
C TYR A 244 -14.67 -7.89 -2.83
N PRO A 245 -15.83 -7.26 -2.48
CA PRO A 245 -17.16 -7.86 -2.62
C PRO A 245 -17.59 -8.33 -4.02
N PHE A 246 -16.90 -7.91 -5.07
CA PHE A 246 -17.18 -8.31 -6.47
C PHE A 246 -15.99 -8.97 -7.18
N ALA A 247 -14.86 -9.16 -6.50
CA ALA A 247 -13.70 -9.84 -7.09
C ALA A 247 -13.90 -11.36 -7.18
N ALA A 248 -14.91 -11.90 -6.49
CA ALA A 248 -15.39 -13.26 -6.62
C ALA A 248 -16.92 -13.23 -6.86
N PRO A 249 -17.41 -13.71 -8.02
CA PRO A 249 -17.88 -15.11 -8.19
C PRO A 249 -17.65 -15.67 -9.63
N ALA A 250 -17.65 -16.96 -9.98
CA ALA A 250 -18.25 -18.18 -9.45
C ALA A 250 -17.28 -19.38 -9.61
N ILE A 251 -17.51 -20.44 -8.82
CA ILE A 251 -16.93 -21.78 -9.03
C ILE A 251 -17.37 -22.31 -10.39
#